data_AF-A0A7C5MVF8-F1
#
_entry.id   AF-A0A7C5MVF8-F1
#
_cell.length_a   1.000
_cell.length_b   1.000
_cell.length_c   1.000
_cell.angle_alpha   90.00
_cell.angle_beta   90.00
_cell.angle_gamma   90.00
#
_symmetry.space_group_name_H-M   'P 1'
#
loop_
_entity.id
_entity.type
_entity.pdbx_description
1 polymer ?
#
loop_
_entity_poly.entity_id
_entity_poly.type
_entity_poly.pdbx_seq_one_letter_code
_entity_poly.pdbx_strand_id
1 'polypeptide(L)' 'MMEVWSVEEYVEVELPNGEVKRVSGELTAEGIKEIARNIGVKKFTVEMNGELLTPEDFPITSGRVIIKEYNEAK' A
#
# COMPACT_ATOMS: atom_id res chain seq x y z
N MET A 1 17.36 -31.25 6.18
CA MET A 1 16.67 -30.17 6.91
C MET A 1 15.65 -29.59 5.94
N MET A 2 14.38 -29.59 6.29
CA MET A 2 13.34 -28.92 5.49
C MET A 2 13.52 -27.42 5.65
N GLU A 3 13.79 -26.71 4.57
CA GLU A 3 13.77 -25.26 4.52
C GLU A 3 12.31 -24.82 4.68
N VAL A 4 11.97 -24.34 5.87
CA VAL A 4 10.64 -23.76 6.15
C VAL A 4 10.65 -22.39 5.50
N TRP A 5 10.11 -22.31 4.28
CA TRP A 5 9.79 -21.03 3.64
C TRP A 5 8.66 -20.40 4.43
N SER A 6 9.00 -19.57 5.41
CA SER A 6 8.02 -18.71 6.06
C SER A 6 7.63 -17.65 5.03
N VAL A 7 6.57 -17.90 4.27
CA VAL A 7 5.88 -16.84 3.52
C VAL A 7 5.16 -16.03 4.58
N GLU A 8 5.87 -15.13 5.24
CA GLU A 8 5.22 -14.09 6.02
C GLU A 8 4.37 -13.29 5.02
N GLU A 9 3.05 -13.37 5.15
CA GLU A 9 2.11 -12.61 4.33
C GLU A 9 2.22 -11.13 4.75
N TYR A 10 3.12 -10.41 4.08
CA TYR A 10 3.25 -8.96 4.21
C TYR A 10 2.79 -8.28 2.93
N VAL A 11 2.17 -7.11 3.10
CA VAL A 11 1.85 -6.19 2.02
C VAL A 11 2.95 -5.15 1.93
N GLU A 12 3.52 -4.99 0.74
CA GLU A 12 4.52 -3.96 0.47
C GLU A 12 3.81 -2.70 -0.02
N VAL A 13 3.86 -1.63 0.77
CA VAL A 13 3.29 -0.32 0.44
C VAL A 13 4.40 0.60 -0.02
N GLU A 14 4.47 0.86 -1.32
CA GLU A 14 5.34 1.88 -1.88
C GLU A 14 4.70 3.26 -1.73
N LEU A 15 5.48 4.19 -1.19
CA LEU A 15 5.08 5.56 -0.94
C LEU A 15 5.55 6.47 -2.09
N PRO A 16 4.87 7.61 -2.31
CA PRO A 16 5.23 8.53 -3.40
C PRO A 16 6.61 9.19 -3.20
N ASN A 17 7.18 9.12 -2.00
CA ASN A 17 8.54 9.58 -1.70
C ASN A 17 9.62 8.52 -2.05
N GLY A 18 9.21 7.34 -2.55
CA GLY A 18 10.09 6.22 -2.89
C GLY A 18 10.40 5.26 -1.75
N GLU A 19 9.86 5.50 -0.55
CA GLU A 19 9.98 4.57 0.57
C GLU A 19 9.04 3.37 0.40
N VAL A 20 9.49 2.17 0.79
CA VAL A 20 8.65 0.96 0.80
C VAL A 20 8.44 0.52 2.24
N LYS A 21 7.17 0.47 2.64
CA LYS A 21 6.75 0.07 3.98
C LYS A 21 6.12 -1.32 3.95
N ARG A 22 6.62 -2.23 4.78
CA ARG A 22 6.05 -3.57 4.91
C ARG A 22 5.03 -3.59 6.03
N VAL A 23 3.80 -3.95 5.69
CA VAL A 23 2.71 -4.11 6.65
C VAL A 23 2.45 -5.60 6.79
N SER A 24 2.66 -6.13 8.00
CA SER A 24 2.37 -7.52 8.33
C SER A 24 0.85 -7.70 8.51
N GLY A 25 0.25 -8.67 7.81
CA GLY A 25 -1.18 -8.94 7.87
C GLY A 25 -1.99 -8.12 6.86
N GLU A 26 -3.23 -7.80 7.22
CA GLU A 26 -4.17 -7.12 6.32
C GLU A 26 -3.95 -5.60 6.26
N LEU A 27 -3.81 -5.08 5.04
CA LEU A 27 -3.80 -3.65 4.77
C LEU A 27 -5.22 -3.19 4.47
N THR A 28 -5.77 -2.32 5.33
CA THR A 28 -7.10 -1.73 5.15
C THR A 28 -7.01 -0.37 4.45
N ALA A 29 -8.12 0.07 3.86
CA ALA A 29 -8.24 1.41 3.29
C ALA A 29 -7.96 2.52 4.33
N GLU A 30 -8.30 2.28 5.60
CA GLU A 30 -7.99 3.20 6.71
C GLU A 30 -6.48 3.24 6.98
N GLY A 31 -5.81 2.09 7.03
CA GLY A 31 -4.37 2.03 7.22
C GLY A 31 -3.60 2.78 6.13
N ILE A 32 -4.03 2.67 4.86
CA ILE A 32 -3.45 3.47 3.77
C ILE A 32 -3.69 4.96 3.97
N LYS A 33 -4.91 5.38 4.35
CA LYS A 33 -5.20 6.79 4.62
C LYS A 33 -4.34 7.35 5.75
N GLU A 34 -4.11 6.57 6.81
CA GLU A 34 -3.21 6.96 7.88
C GLU A 34 -1.77 7.09 7.40
N ILE A 35 -1.29 6.14 6.60
CA ILE A 35 0.05 6.18 5.99
C ILE A 35 0.19 7.44 5.13
N ALA A 36 -0.74 7.69 4.22
CA ALA A 36 -0.76 8.88 3.36
C ALA A 36 -0.81 10.19 4.17
N ARG A 37 -1.60 10.22 5.24
CA ARG A 37 -1.66 11.37 6.15
C ARG A 37 -0.35 11.61 6.90
N ASN A 38 0.33 10.54 7.33
CA ASN A 38 1.62 10.62 8.02
C ASN A 38 2.71 11.23 7.12
N ILE A 39 2.68 10.93 5.81
CA ILE A 39 3.61 11.51 4.82
C ILE A 39 3.15 12.88 4.29
N GLY A 40 2.06 13.44 4.81
CA GLY A 40 1.56 14.76 4.41
C GLY A 40 0.76 14.79 3.10
N VAL A 41 0.42 13.64 2.54
CA VAL A 41 -0.31 13.51 1.28
C VAL A 41 -1.81 13.57 1.52
N LYS A 42 -2.46 14.63 1.02
CA LYS A 42 -3.91 14.84 1.18
C LYS A 42 -4.73 14.16 0.09
N LYS A 43 -4.22 14.13 -1.13
CA LYS A 43 -4.86 13.51 -2.29
C LYS A 43 -3.89 12.48 -2.84
N PHE A 44 -4.33 11.24 -2.88
CA PHE A 44 -3.54 10.13 -3.40
C PHE A 44 -4.44 9.16 -4.13
N THR A 45 -3.85 8.43 -5.06
CA THR A 45 -4.42 7.23 -5.62
C THR A 45 -3.61 6.04 -5.16
N VAL A 46 -4.24 4.88 -5.13
CA VAL A 46 -3.62 3.63 -4.75
C VAL A 46 -3.69 2.72 -5.95
N GLU A 47 -2.59 2.09 -6.31
CA GLU A 47 -2.52 1.19 -7.45
C GLU A 47 -1.88 -0.13 -7.07
N MET A 48 -2.32 -1.22 -7.67
CA MET A 48 -1.73 -2.54 -7.54
C MET A 48 -1.71 -3.20 -8.91
N ASN A 49 -0.54 -3.68 -9.34
CA ASN A 49 -0.34 -4.26 -10.68
C ASN A 49 -0.78 -3.37 -11.85
N GLY A 50 -0.81 -2.04 -11.66
CA GLY A 50 -1.25 -1.07 -12.68
C GLY A 50 -2.76 -0.79 -12.69
N GLU A 51 -3.53 -1.38 -11.76
CA GLU A 51 -4.95 -1.08 -11.57
C GLU A 51 -5.16 -0.18 -10.36
N LEU A 52 -6.05 0.80 -10.49
CA LEU A 52 -6.44 1.68 -9.38
C LEU A 52 -7.29 0.90 -8.39
N LEU A 53 -6.81 0.80 -7.16
CA LEU A 53 -7.53 0.18 -6.07
C LEU A 53 -8.59 1.14 -5.53
N THR A 54 -9.79 0.61 -5.37
CA THR A 54 -10.91 1.30 -4.73
C THR A 54 -11.04 0.85 -3.27
N PRO A 55 -11.83 1.56 -2.45
CA PRO A 55 -12.10 1.12 -1.06
C PRO A 55 -12.70 -0.29 -0.97
N GLU A 56 -13.33 -0.78 -2.04
CA GLU A 56 -13.98 -2.10 -2.11
C GLU A 56 -12.98 -3.25 -2.33
N ASP A 57 -11.78 -2.93 -2.84
CA ASP A 57 -10.68 -3.90 -3.03
C ASP A 57 -9.93 -4.20 -1.73
N PHE A 58 -10.24 -3.48 -0.64
CA PHE A 58 -9.66 -3.69 0.68
C PHE A 58 -10.54 -4.62 1.53
N PRO A 59 -9.95 -5.39 2.46
CA PRO A 59 -8.53 -5.41 2.83
C PRO A 59 -7.65 -6.23 1.89
N ILE A 60 -6.41 -5.77 1.69
CA ILE A 60 -5.38 -6.48 0.91
C ILE A 60 -4.54 -7.30 1.88
N THR A 61 -4.39 -8.59 1.63
CA THR A 61 -3.61 -9.50 2.49
C THR A 61 -2.23 -9.82 1.94
N SER A 62 -2.01 -9.59 0.64
CA SER A 62 -0.72 -9.86 -0.02
C SER A 62 -0.51 -8.99 -1.26
N GLY A 63 0.75 -8.75 -1.60
CA GLY A 63 1.16 -8.06 -2.82
C GLY A 63 1.80 -6.69 -2.59
N ARG A 64 2.01 -5.96 -3.70
CA ARG A 64 2.64 -4.63 -3.69
C ARG A 64 1.63 -3.56 -4.09
N VAL A 65 1.39 -2.66 -3.17
CA VAL A 65 0.48 -1.52 -3.28
C VAL A 65 1.32 -0.26 -3.45
N ILE A 66 0.97 0.59 -4.42
CA ILE A 66 1.70 1.80 -4.75
C ILE A 66 0.78 2.99 -4.46
N ILE A 67 1.20 3.86 -3.56
CA ILE A 67 0.53 5.12 -3.25
C ILE A 67 1.16 6.20 -4.14
N LYS A 68 0.34 6.80 -5.00
CA LYS A 68 0.75 7.93 -5.83
C LYS A 68 0.12 9.21 -5.32
N GLU A 69 0.92 10.27 -5.17
CA GLU A 69 0.38 11.59 -4.85
C GLU A 69 -0.41 12.11 -6.06
N TYR A 70 -1.67 12.47 -5.82
CA TYR A 70 -2.50 13.09 -6.83
C TYR A 70 -2.28 14.60 -6.78
N ASN A 71 -1.27 15.06 -7.53
CA ASN A 71 -1.11 16.49 -7.81
C ASN A 71 -2.07 16.88 -8.92
N GLU A 72 -3.16 17.58 -8.57
CA GLU A 72 -3.85 18.45 -9.52
C GLU A 72 -2.86 19.56 -9.89
N ALA A 73 -2.07 19.32 -10.93
CA ALA A 73 -1.29 20.37 -11.55
C ALA A 73 -2.26 21.51 -11.92
N LYS A 74 -2.00 22.65 -11.31
CA LYS A 74 -2.80 23.88 -11.37
C LYS A 74 -2.71 24.56 -12.74
#